data_AF-A0A7L2BX73-F1
#
_entry.id   AF-A0A7L2BX73-F1
#
_cell.length_a   1.000
_cell.length_b   1.000
_cell.length_c   1.000
_cell.angle_alpha   90.00
_cell.angle_beta   90.00
_cell.angle_gamma   90.00
#
_symmetry.space_group_name_H-M   'P 1'
#
loop_
_entity.id
_entity.type
_entity.pdbx_description
1 polymer ?
#
loop_
_entity_poly.entity_id
_entity_poly.type
_entity_poly.pdbx_seq_one_letter_code
_entity_poly.pdbx_strand_id
1 'polypeptide(L)' 'FPQTNSRAFTAKTSCVRRRYREFAWLRRQLQKNAGLVPVPELPGKSGIFSGSSDEFIERRRLGLQQFLQR' A
#
# COMPACT_ATOMS: atom_id res chain seq x y z
N PHE A 1 -12.74 -1.47 -8.32
CA PHE A 1 -12.55 -0.86 -6.99
C PHE A 1 -12.63 -1.94 -5.93
N PRO A 2 -11.94 -1.84 -4.79
CA PRO A 2 -12.06 -2.82 -3.72
C PRO A 2 -13.52 -2.89 -3.25
N GLN A 3 -14.04 -4.11 -3.23
CA GLN A 3 -15.36 -4.44 -2.73
C GLN A 3 -15.20 -5.45 -1.59
N THR A 4 -15.98 -5.29 -0.53
CA THR A 4 -15.94 -6.16 0.65
C THR A 4 -17.31 -6.28 1.27
N ASN A 5 -17.59 -7.43 1.87
CA ASN A 5 -18.74 -7.69 2.73
C ASN A 5 -18.36 -7.81 4.21
N SER A 6 -17.07 -7.64 4.53
CA SER A 6 -16.57 -7.73 5.91
C SER A 6 -17.07 -6.56 6.75
N ARG A 7 -17.46 -6.85 8.00
CA ARG A 7 -17.87 -5.84 9.00
C ARG A 7 -16.72 -4.97 9.48
N ALA A 8 -15.47 -5.29 9.13
CA ALA A 8 -14.31 -4.45 9.43
C ALA A 8 -14.30 -3.12 8.66
N PHE A 9 -15.12 -3.00 7.60
CA PHE A 9 -15.18 -1.81 6.75
C PHE A 9 -16.54 -1.11 6.89
N THR A 10 -16.52 0.23 6.98
CA THR A 10 -17.74 1.05 7.06
C THR A 10 -18.49 1.13 5.73
N ALA A 11 -17.81 0.92 4.60
CA ALA A 11 -18.41 0.97 3.26
C ALA A 11 -18.10 -0.31 2.48
N LYS A 12 -19.10 -0.82 1.74
CA LYS A 12 -18.96 -2.02 0.89
C LYS A 12 -18.02 -1.80 -0.30
N THR A 13 -17.91 -0.57 -0.77
CA THR A 13 -17.04 -0.13 -1.86
C THR A 13 -16.45 1.23 -1.53
N SER A 14 -15.18 1.44 -1.83
CA SER A 14 -14.53 2.75 -1.70
C SER A 14 -13.43 2.94 -2.73
N CYS A 15 -13.22 4.18 -3.16
CA CYS A 15 -12.13 4.57 -4.05
C CYS A 15 -11.49 5.84 -3.52
N VAL A 16 -10.17 5.81 -3.29
CA VAL A 16 -9.40 6.95 -2.80
C VAL A 16 -8.08 7.05 -3.55
N ARG A 17 -7.56 8.27 -3.68
CA ARG A 17 -6.23 8.52 -4.25
C ARG A 17 -5.27 8.90 -3.14
N ARG A 18 -4.18 8.15 -3.00
CA ARG A 18 -3.15 8.37 -1.97
C ARG A 18 -1.76 8.30 -2.59
N ARG A 19 -0.86 9.17 -2.14
CA ARG A 19 0.55 9.22 -2.58
C ARG A 19 1.38 8.21 -1.81
N TYR A 20 2.52 7.81 -2.36
CA TYR A 20 3.45 6.86 -1.71
C TYR A 20 3.82 7.24 -0.27
N ARG A 21 4.04 8.54 0.02
CA ARG A 21 4.38 9.01 1.38
C ARG A 21 3.28 8.74 2.41
N GLU A 22 2.01 8.68 1.99
CA GLU A 22 0.88 8.35 2.87
C GLU A 22 0.89 6.86 3.22
N PHE A 23 1.30 5.99 2.30
CA PHE A 23 1.55 4.57 2.60
C PHE A 23 2.74 4.37 3.56
N ALA A 24 3.81 5.16 3.39
CA ALA A 24 4.93 5.15 4.34
C ALA A 24 4.49 5.58 5.75
N TRP A 25 3.58 6.56 5.86
CA TRP A 25 2.96 6.92 7.13
C TRP A 25 2.10 5.78 7.68
N LEU A 26 1.23 5.18 6.84
CA LEU A 26 0.35 4.08 7.23
C LEU A 26 1.16 2.89 7.79
N ARG A 27 2.22 2.47 7.09
CA ARG A 27 3.10 1.40 7.57
C ARG A 27 3.67 1.70 8.95
N ARG A 28 4.16 2.93 9.19
CA ARG A 28 4.67 3.31 10.52
C ARG A 28 3.58 3.25 11.59
N GLN A 29 2.35 3.66 11.27
CA GLN A 29 1.25 3.54 12.22
C GLN A 29 0.92 2.07 12.50
N LEU A 30 0.84 1.22 11.47
CA LEU A 30 0.61 -0.21 11.67
C LEU A 30 1.71 -0.83 12.54
N GLN A 31 2.99 -0.51 12.30
CA GLN A 31 4.10 -1.05 13.09
C GLN A 31 4.02 -0.68 14.57
N LYS A 32 3.50 0.52 14.88
CA LYS A 32 3.29 0.95 16.27
C LYS A 32 2.13 0.22 16.96
N ASN A 33 1.12 -0.21 16.19
CA ASN A 33 -0.14 -0.71 16.72
C ASN A 33 -0.34 -2.23 16.56
N ALA A 34 0.47 -2.91 15.73
CA ALA A 34 0.32 -4.32 15.37
C ALA A 34 0.95 -5.29 16.40
N GLY A 35 1.59 -4.79 17.45
CA GLY A 35 2.28 -5.62 18.44
C GLY A 35 3.37 -6.48 17.80
N LEU A 36 3.26 -7.81 17.91
CA LEU A 36 4.21 -8.77 17.34
C LEU A 36 3.89 -9.17 15.89
N VAL A 37 2.79 -8.66 15.32
CA VAL A 37 2.41 -9.01 13.94
C VAL A 37 3.31 -8.27 12.95
N PRO A 38 4.01 -8.98 12.04
CA PRO A 38 4.90 -8.36 11.08
C PRO A 38 4.11 -7.54 10.06
N VAL A 39 4.42 -6.26 9.95
CA VAL A 39 3.80 -5.37 8.96
C VAL A 39 4.52 -5.53 7.61
N PRO A 40 3.78 -5.74 6.50
CA PRO A 40 4.37 -5.89 5.17
C PRO A 40 5.31 -4.73 4.78
N GLU A 41 6.30 -5.03 3.95
CA GLU A 41 7.19 -4.02 3.39
C GLU A 41 6.52 -3.23 2.27
N LEU A 42 6.94 -1.98 2.11
CA LEU A 42 6.53 -1.16 0.98
C LEU A 42 7.48 -1.37 -0.21
N PRO A 43 7.00 -1.22 -1.45
CA PRO A 43 7.89 -1.21 -2.60
C PRO A 43 8.94 -0.11 -2.43
N GLY A 44 10.17 -0.40 -2.86
CA GLY A 44 11.31 0.49 -2.71
C GLY A 44 11.09 1.89 -3.30
N LYS A 45 11.85 2.87 -2.80
CA LYS A 45 11.96 4.18 -3.45
C LYS A 45 12.64 4.00 -4.82
N SER A 46 12.35 4.87 -5.79
CA SER A 46 13.00 4.83 -7.11
C SER A 46 14.51 4.73 -6.92
N GLY A 47 15.11 3.63 -7.34
CA GLY A 47 16.55 3.53 -7.53
C GLY A 47 16.95 4.16 -8.86
N ILE A 48 18.26 4.33 -9.07
CA ILE A 48 18.85 4.93 -10.28
C ILE A 48 18.51 4.12 -11.55
N PHE A 49 18.12 2.84 -11.42
CA PHE A 49 17.82 1.92 -12.53
C PHE A 49 16.32 1.61 -12.70
N SER A 50 15.44 2.59 -12.43
CA SER A 50 13.99 2.36 -12.47
C SER A 50 13.38 2.44 -13.88
N GLY A 51 13.91 1.72 -14.87
CA GLY A 51 13.28 1.58 -16.20
C GLY A 51 12.73 2.89 -16.80
N SER A 52 11.65 2.80 -17.59
CA SER A 52 10.86 3.98 -17.97
C SER A 52 10.02 4.47 -16.78
N SER A 53 9.64 5.74 -16.78
CA SER A 53 8.76 6.32 -15.74
C SER A 53 7.48 5.50 -15.54
N ASP A 54 6.88 5.00 -16.62
CA ASP A 54 5.62 4.26 -16.56
C ASP A 54 5.79 2.87 -15.95
N GLU A 55 6.85 2.15 -16.34
CA GLU A 55 7.16 0.84 -15.75
C GLU A 55 7.42 0.98 -14.24
N PHE A 56 8.11 2.05 -13.85
CA PHE A 56 8.35 2.35 -12.45
C PHE A 56 7.05 2.62 -11.68
N ILE A 57 6.16 3.45 -12.24
CA ILE A 57 4.87 3.76 -11.62
C ILE A 57 4.02 2.50 -11.48
N GLU A 58 3.97 1.64 -12.51
CA GLU A 58 3.17 0.42 -12.47
C GLU A 58 3.74 -0.61 -11.47
N ARG A 59 5.06 -0.81 -11.45
CA ARG A 59 5.73 -1.67 -10.46
C ARG A 59 5.45 -1.19 -9.04
N ARG A 60 5.48 0.13 -8.80
CA ARG A 60 5.11 0.71 -7.51
C ARG A 60 3.63 0.48 -7.21
N ARG A 61 2.73 0.67 -8.17
CA ARG A 61 1.28 0.44 -8.00
C ARG A 61 0.99 -0.99 -7.56
N LEU A 62 1.62 -1.98 -8.21
CA LEU A 62 1.51 -3.40 -7.86
C LEU A 62 2.04 -3.68 -6.45
N GLY A 63 3.21 -3.14 -6.09
CA GLY A 63 3.76 -3.32 -4.75
C GLY A 63 2.87 -2.69 -3.65
N LEU A 64 2.24 -1.54 -3.92
CA LEU A 64 1.29 -0.93 -2.99
C LEU A 64 0.00 -1.77 -2.86
N GLN A 65 -0.44 -2.42 -3.94
CA GLN A 65 -1.58 -3.34 -3.90
C GLN A 65 -1.25 -4.58 -3.05
N GLN A 66 -0.07 -5.18 -3.24
CA GLN A 66 0.39 -6.33 -2.45
C GLN A 66 0.52 -5.99 -0.95
N PHE A 67 1.00 -4.78 -0.63
CA PHE A 67 1.09 -4.29 0.75
C PHE A 67 -0.28 -4.27 1.46
N LEU A 68 -1.37 -3.96 0.75
CA LEU A 68 -2.72 -3.89 1.33
C LEU A 68 -3.45 -5.24 1.38
N GLN A 69 -3.02 -6.22 0.60
CA GLN A 69 -3.67 -7.54 0.49
C GLN A 69 -3.11 -8.59 1.45
N ARG A 70 -1.99 -8.28 2.12
CA ARG A 70 -1.40 -9.10 3.18
C ARG A 70 -1.95 -8.71 4.54
#